data_AF-L0BFM9-F1
#
_entry.id   AF-L0BFM9-F1
#
_cell.length_a   1.000
_cell.length_b   1.000
_cell.length_c   1.000
_cell.angle_alpha   90.00
_cell.angle_beta   90.00
_cell.angle_gamma   90.00
#
_symmetry.space_group_name_H-M   'P 1'
#
loop_
_entity.id
_entity.type
_entity.pdbx_description
1 polymer ?
#
loop_
_entity_poly.entity_id
_entity_poly.type
_entity_poly.pdbx_seq_one_letter_code
_entity_poly.pdbx_strand_id
1 'polypeptide(L)'
;PVNAFKLMKRLNTEWSSLESLVLSDTTDGFISNLTIQRQHFPTDEDQTGAAKALLRLQDTYRLDANTISVGDLPGVKHKSQMTVEDCYELGKIAYSDVDYYHTELWM
;
A
#
# COMPACT_ATOMS: atom_id res chain seq x y z
N PRO A 1 8.73 30.03 -49.29
CA PRO A 1 9.25 30.86 -48.17
C PRO A 1 8.48 30.68 -46.85
N VAL A 2 7.16 30.90 -46.85
CA VAL A 2 6.31 30.79 -45.63
C VAL A 2 6.35 29.38 -45.02
N ASN A 3 6.23 28.33 -45.83
CA ASN A 3 6.25 26.94 -45.35
C ASN A 3 7.62 26.56 -44.74
N ALA A 4 8.72 27.01 -45.35
CA ALA A 4 10.07 26.76 -44.85
C ALA A 4 10.29 27.43 -43.49
N PHE A 5 9.86 28.70 -43.34
CA PHE A 5 9.90 29.41 -42.07
C PHE A 5 9.05 28.72 -40.99
N LYS A 6 7.82 28.29 -41.33
CA LYS A 6 6.93 27.56 -40.41
C LYS A 6 7.54 26.23 -39.96
N LEU A 7 8.18 25.49 -40.86
CA LEU A 7 8.86 24.23 -40.52
C LEU A 7 10.04 24.46 -39.59
N MET A 8 10.89 25.45 -39.90
CA MET A 8 12.03 25.82 -39.05
C MET A 8 11.57 26.25 -37.65
N LYS A 9 10.54 27.10 -37.56
CA LYS A 9 9.96 27.50 -36.27
C LYS A 9 9.44 26.29 -35.49
N ARG A 10 8.68 25.40 -36.15
CA ARG A 10 8.11 24.22 -35.51
C ARG A 10 9.20 23.35 -34.90
N LEU A 11 10.22 23.00 -35.68
CA LEU A 11 11.33 22.13 -35.24
C LEU A 11 12.21 22.79 -34.17
N ASN A 12 12.45 24.09 -34.27
CA ASN A 12 13.39 24.77 -33.37
C ASN A 12 12.75 25.28 -32.07
N THR A 13 11.44 25.54 -32.05
CA THR A 13 10.78 26.20 -30.90
C THR A 13 9.56 25.44 -30.40
N GLU A 14 8.66 25.01 -31.29
CA GLU A 14 7.40 24.36 -30.86
C GLU A 14 7.67 22.97 -30.27
N TRP A 15 8.62 22.21 -30.82
CA TRP A 15 9.01 20.91 -30.27
C TRP A 15 9.70 21.01 -28.91
N SER A 16 10.57 22.01 -28.69
CA SER A 16 11.22 22.21 -27.39
C SER A 16 10.21 22.60 -26.30
N SER A 17 9.20 23.41 -26.63
CA SER A 17 8.11 23.72 -25.70
C SER A 17 7.26 22.49 -25.38
N LEU A 18 7.00 21.62 -26.37
CA LEU A 18 6.28 20.37 -26.15
C LEU A 18 7.07 19.44 -25.23
N GLU A 19 8.39 19.30 -25.47
CA GLU A 19 9.28 18.52 -24.62
C GLU A 19 9.26 19.02 -23.17
N SER A 20 9.33 20.34 -22.94
CA SER A 20 9.25 20.91 -21.59
C SER A 20 7.91 20.61 -20.88
N LEU A 21 6.82 20.52 -21.62
CA LEU A 21 5.51 20.17 -21.07
C LEU A 21 5.42 18.68 -20.74
N VAL A 22 5.95 17.82 -21.62
CA VAL A 22 6.00 16.37 -21.38
C VAL A 22 6.89 16.03 -20.19
N LEU A 23 7.99 16.77 -19.99
CA LEU A 23 8.89 16.60 -18.86
C LEU A 23 8.42 17.31 -17.58
N SER A 24 7.32 18.08 -17.64
CA SER A 24 6.82 18.78 -16.46
C SER A 24 6.25 17.80 -15.45
N ASP A 25 6.79 17.83 -14.22
CA ASP A 25 6.30 16.99 -13.14
C ASP A 25 5.03 17.61 -12.54
N THR A 26 3.89 16.96 -12.76
CA THR A 26 2.61 17.36 -12.18
C THR A 26 2.39 16.81 -10.77
N THR A 27 3.30 15.98 -10.26
CA THR A 27 3.12 15.25 -9.01
C THR A 27 3.64 16.00 -7.78
N ASP A 28 4.37 17.10 -7.94
CA ASP A 28 4.99 17.87 -6.85
C ASP A 28 3.99 18.23 -5.72
N GLY A 29 2.79 18.69 -6.07
CA GLY A 29 1.74 18.99 -5.09
C GLY A 29 1.24 17.76 -4.32
N PHE A 30 1.18 16.59 -4.97
CA PHE A 30 0.83 15.33 -4.33
C PHE A 30 1.96 14.81 -3.44
N ILE A 31 3.20 14.81 -3.95
CA ILE A 31 4.38 14.31 -3.23
C ILE A 31 4.67 15.18 -2.00
N SER A 32 4.58 16.50 -2.11
CA SER A 32 4.76 17.41 -0.97
C SER A 32 3.73 17.17 0.13
N ASN A 33 2.44 17.08 -0.23
CA ASN A 33 1.38 16.79 0.73
C ASN A 33 1.56 15.40 1.36
N LEU A 34 1.83 14.35 0.55
CA LEU A 34 2.10 13.01 1.06
C LEU A 34 3.30 13.00 2.03
N THR A 35 4.36 13.74 1.73
CA THR A 35 5.55 13.85 2.58
C THR A 35 5.24 14.48 3.92
N ILE A 36 4.38 15.52 3.96
CA ILE A 36 3.94 16.15 5.20
C ILE A 36 3.04 15.19 6.01
N GLN A 37 2.08 14.54 5.35
CA GLN A 37 1.15 13.63 6.01
C GLN A 37 1.84 12.37 6.55
N ARG A 38 2.87 11.87 5.87
CA ARG A 38 3.67 10.70 6.30
C ARG A 38 4.26 10.85 7.70
N GLN A 39 4.48 12.07 8.20
CA GLN A 39 4.96 12.30 9.56
C GLN A 39 3.97 11.81 10.64
N HIS A 40 2.71 11.63 10.28
CA HIS A 40 1.64 11.18 11.17
C HIS A 40 1.20 9.74 10.87
N PHE A 41 1.87 9.06 9.93
CA PHE A 41 1.51 7.70 9.54
C PHE A 41 2.08 6.68 10.53
N PRO A 42 1.43 5.52 10.68
CA PRO A 42 1.99 4.40 11.42
C PRO A 42 3.34 3.97 10.86
N THR A 43 4.16 3.41 11.72
CA THR A 43 5.47 2.85 11.41
C THR A 43 5.41 1.32 11.28
N ASP A 44 6.52 0.70 10.87
CA ASP A 44 6.65 -0.76 10.78
C ASP A 44 6.39 -1.45 12.14
N GLU A 45 6.71 -0.77 13.25
CA GLU A 45 6.43 -1.26 14.60
C GLU A 45 4.93 -1.29 14.88
N ASP A 46 4.18 -0.27 14.44
CA ASP A 46 2.73 -0.20 14.61
C ASP A 46 2.02 -1.30 13.80
N GLN A 47 2.48 -1.56 12.56
CA GLN A 47 1.96 -2.66 11.73
C GLN A 47 2.21 -4.01 12.40
N THR A 48 3.44 -4.25 12.87
CA THR A 48 3.80 -5.48 13.58
C THR A 48 3.00 -5.62 14.89
N GLY A 49 2.83 -4.54 15.64
CA GLY A 49 2.05 -4.49 16.87
C GLY A 49 0.57 -4.83 16.64
N ALA A 50 -0.03 -4.30 15.57
CA ALA A 50 -1.39 -4.62 15.18
C ALA A 50 -1.56 -6.09 14.79
N ALA A 51 -0.62 -6.65 14.04
CA ALA A 51 -0.60 -8.07 13.69
C ALA A 51 -0.52 -8.97 14.94
N LYS A 52 0.37 -8.65 15.89
CA LYS A 52 0.47 -9.38 17.17
C LYS A 52 -0.81 -9.25 18.01
N ALA A 53 -1.45 -8.08 18.02
CA ALA A 53 -2.72 -7.90 18.69
C ALA A 53 -3.83 -8.76 18.07
N LEU A 54 -3.86 -8.89 16.74
CA LEU A 54 -4.79 -9.76 16.05
C LEU A 54 -4.56 -11.25 16.39
N LEU A 55 -3.31 -11.72 16.34
CA LEU A 55 -2.94 -13.08 16.75
C LEU A 55 -3.33 -13.35 18.21
N ARG A 56 -3.12 -12.37 19.10
CA ARG A 56 -3.53 -12.48 20.50
C ARG A 56 -5.04 -12.65 20.66
N LEU A 57 -5.84 -11.92 19.88
CA LEU A 57 -7.30 -12.08 19.87
C LEU A 57 -7.70 -13.44 19.31
N GLN A 58 -7.04 -13.89 18.24
CA GLN A 58 -7.25 -15.21 17.66
C GLN A 58 -7.03 -16.31 18.71
N ASP A 59 -5.91 -16.27 19.42
CA ASP A 59 -5.59 -17.25 20.46
C ASP A 59 -6.57 -17.17 21.64
N THR A 60 -6.82 -15.96 22.15
CA THR A 60 -7.68 -15.73 23.33
C THR A 60 -9.11 -16.25 23.12
N TYR A 61 -9.67 -16.03 21.93
CA TYR A 61 -11.05 -16.39 21.60
C TYR A 61 -11.15 -17.66 20.75
N ARG A 62 -10.03 -18.34 20.47
CA ARG A 62 -9.94 -19.53 19.62
C ARG A 62 -10.63 -19.32 18.28
N LEU A 63 -10.35 -18.19 17.64
CA LEU A 63 -10.93 -17.84 16.36
C LEU A 63 -10.25 -18.64 15.25
N ASP A 64 -11.06 -19.08 14.30
CA ASP A 64 -10.56 -19.76 13.11
C ASP A 64 -9.93 -18.74 12.13
N ALA A 65 -8.77 -19.10 11.56
CA ALA A 65 -8.01 -18.22 10.68
C ALA A 65 -8.81 -17.84 9.42
N ASN A 66 -9.59 -18.78 8.88
CA ASN A 66 -10.46 -18.52 7.74
C ASN A 66 -11.64 -17.60 8.09
N THR A 67 -12.18 -17.69 9.30
CA THR A 67 -13.20 -16.74 9.79
C THR A 67 -12.64 -15.31 9.88
N ILE A 68 -11.39 -15.16 10.34
CA ILE A 68 -10.71 -13.85 10.38
C ILE A 68 -10.41 -13.35 8.97
N SER A 69 -9.85 -14.18 8.10
CA SER A 69 -9.41 -13.78 6.76
C SER A 69 -10.57 -13.33 5.85
N VAL A 70 -11.74 -13.95 5.99
CA VAL A 70 -12.96 -13.56 5.24
C VAL A 70 -13.67 -12.37 5.90
N GLY A 71 -13.23 -11.94 7.08
CA GLY A 71 -13.80 -10.83 7.83
C GLY A 71 -15.16 -11.16 8.45
N ASP A 72 -15.45 -12.44 8.71
CA ASP A 72 -16.75 -12.90 9.22
C ASP A 72 -16.81 -12.90 10.76
N LEU A 73 -16.38 -11.79 11.36
CA LEU A 73 -16.42 -11.58 12.80
C LEU A 73 -17.80 -11.08 13.25
N PRO A 74 -18.33 -11.56 14.39
CA PRO A 74 -19.65 -11.18 14.85
C PRO A 74 -19.74 -9.69 15.19
N GLY A 75 -20.83 -9.03 14.77
CA GLY A 75 -21.12 -7.64 15.11
C GLY A 75 -20.50 -6.58 14.19
N VAL A 76 -19.74 -6.98 13.17
CA VAL A 76 -19.10 -6.06 12.23
C VAL A 76 -20.01 -5.80 11.03
N LYS A 77 -20.30 -4.52 10.73
CA LYS A 77 -21.14 -4.11 9.59
C LYS A 77 -20.38 -4.10 8.25
N HIS A 78 -19.05 -3.99 8.32
CA HIS A 78 -18.17 -3.98 7.16
C HIS A 78 -17.23 -5.18 7.25
N LYS A 79 -17.35 -6.12 6.31
CA LYS A 79 -16.41 -7.23 6.18
C LYS A 79 -15.20 -6.74 5.39
N SER A 80 -14.04 -6.75 6.03
CA SER A 80 -12.77 -6.53 5.36
C SER A 80 -12.12 -7.89 5.15
N GLN A 81 -11.86 -8.23 3.90
CA GLN A 81 -11.17 -9.48 3.55
C GLN A 81 -9.67 -9.24 3.55
N MET A 82 -8.94 -10.21 4.08
CA MET A 82 -7.49 -10.26 4.01
C MET A 82 -7.06 -10.82 2.66
N THR A 83 -6.02 -10.24 2.09
CA THR A 83 -5.36 -10.78 0.91
C THR A 83 -4.48 -11.97 1.29
N VAL A 84 -4.04 -12.75 0.30
CA VAL A 84 -3.07 -13.83 0.52
C VAL A 84 -1.76 -13.30 1.09
N GLU A 85 -1.36 -12.08 0.71
CA GLU A 85 -0.17 -11.41 1.24
C GLU A 85 -0.33 -11.08 2.72
N ASP A 86 -1.49 -10.57 3.13
CA ASP A 86 -1.75 -10.28 4.55
C ASP A 86 -1.72 -11.55 5.42
N CYS A 87 -2.27 -12.66 4.93
CA CYS A 87 -2.21 -13.96 5.62
C CYS A 87 -0.76 -14.43 5.77
N TYR A 88 0.03 -14.32 4.70
CA TYR A 88 1.45 -14.68 4.71
C TYR A 88 2.27 -13.82 5.68
N GLU A 89 1.99 -12.51 5.76
CA GLU A 89 2.63 -11.62 6.73
C GLU A 89 2.29 -12.03 8.17
N LEU A 90 1.03 -12.34 8.47
CA LEU A 90 0.64 -12.85 9.79
C LEU A 90 1.37 -14.14 10.16
N GLY A 91 1.45 -15.10 9.23
CA GLY A 91 2.18 -16.35 9.42
C GLY A 91 3.67 -16.12 9.73
N LYS A 92 4.31 -15.18 9.02
CA LYS A 92 5.71 -14.82 9.28
C LYS A 92 5.91 -14.16 10.65
N ILE A 93 4.98 -13.31 11.08
CA ILE A 93 5.04 -12.66 12.39
C ILE A 93 4.88 -13.71 13.50
N ALA A 94 3.92 -14.63 13.36
CA ALA A 94 3.75 -15.75 14.29
C ALA A 94 5.01 -16.63 14.36
N TYR A 95 5.61 -16.94 13.21
CA TYR A 95 6.85 -17.72 13.13
C TYR A 95 8.01 -17.03 13.86
N SER A 96 8.13 -15.72 13.72
CA SER A 96 9.17 -14.92 14.38
C SER A 96 9.02 -14.91 15.91
N ASP A 97 7.79 -15.05 16.40
CA ASP A 97 7.47 -15.18 17.82
C ASP A 97 7.50 -16.65 18.32
N VAL A 98 7.98 -17.59 17.49
CA VAL A 98 8.08 -19.04 17.79
C VAL A 98 6.70 -19.70 17.95
N ASP A 99 5.65 -19.06 17.44
CA ASP A 99 4.29 -19.59 17.41
C ASP A 99 4.06 -20.40 16.12
N TYR A 100 4.59 -21.62 16.11
CA TYR A 100 4.47 -22.51 14.96
C TYR A 100 3.04 -22.97 14.69
N TYR A 101 2.18 -22.98 15.73
CA TYR A 101 0.78 -23.35 15.58
C TYR A 101 0.03 -22.31 14.75
N HIS A 102 0.13 -21.02 15.11
CA HIS A 102 -0.50 -19.98 14.30
C HIS A 102 0.22 -19.79 12.95
N THR A 103 1.52 -20.08 12.85
CA THR A 103 2.22 -20.10 11.56
C THR A 103 1.58 -21.10 10.59
N GLU A 104 1.30 -22.32 11.04
CA GLU A 104 0.66 -23.36 10.21
C GLU A 104 -0.76 -22.95 9.78
N LEU A 105 -1.51 -22.27 10.64
CA LEU A 105 -2.88 -21.85 10.31
C LEU A 105 -2.96 -20.74 9.24
N TRP A 106 -1.93 -19.91 9.14
CA TRP A 106 -1.91 -18.74 8.25
C TRP A 106 -1.14 -18.97 6.93
N MET A 107 -0.50 -20.14 6.77
CA MET A 107 0.35 -20.51 5.61
C MET A 107 -0.27 -21.64 4.79
#